data_AF-A0A9N9DB52-F1
#
_entry.id   AF-A0A9N9DB52-F1
#
_cell.length_a   1.000
_cell.length_b   1.000
_cell.length_c   1.000
_cell.angle_alpha   90.00
_cell.angle_beta   90.00
_cell.angle_gamma   90.00
#
_symmetry.space_group_name_H-M   'P 1'
#
loop_
_entity.id
_entity.type
_entity.pdbx_description
1 polymer ?
#
loop_
_entity_poly.entity_id
_entity_poly.type
_entity_poly.pdbx_seq_one_letter_code
_entity_poly.pdbx_strand_id
1 'polypeptide(L)'
;MLPPLIPPFRYAIVEGEVYRGAYPKSRNLRFLKRLHLKTILSLCPNPPAGDLVDFCKEYNIKNITLQVNKVKDNVPLSYSKAIQAIQIIIDPENQPIYVHCLDGANVTGLVIACLRKLQMWSVPSAMGEFLRFLRGGVISSEENEFVEKFSAEIEIPCTIPTWLWGGRVDFVKHPTLKLKFLDPGIVQKTTKKPVGGVGEGDRDLLGNLLEPPANVTTEYREVDVIEEEEPEAVSMTVLALALEGLKD
;
A
#
# COMPACT_ATOMS: atom_id res chain seq x y z
N MET A 1 -18.02 -9.99 27.31
CA MET A 1 -17.72 -9.21 26.09
C MET A 1 -16.70 -9.98 25.26
N LEU A 2 -16.86 -10.03 23.93
CA LEU A 2 -15.79 -10.55 23.08
C LEU A 2 -14.58 -9.60 23.17
N PRO A 3 -13.34 -10.12 23.16
CA PRO A 3 -12.15 -9.27 23.21
C PRO A 3 -12.13 -8.27 22.02
N PRO A 4 -11.42 -7.14 22.12
CA PRO A 4 -11.27 -6.22 20.99
C PRO A 4 -10.55 -6.88 19.82
N LEU A 5 -10.83 -6.43 18.60
CA LEU A 5 -10.04 -6.79 17.43
C LEU A 5 -8.87 -5.83 17.33
N ILE A 6 -7.65 -6.37 17.44
CA ILE A 6 -6.43 -5.57 17.43
C ILE A 6 -5.67 -5.91 16.14
N PRO A 7 -5.66 -5.01 15.13
CA PRO A 7 -4.84 -5.25 13.95
C PRO A 7 -3.35 -5.27 14.30
N PRO A 8 -2.50 -5.94 13.50
CA PRO A 8 -1.05 -5.82 13.63
C PRO A 8 -0.61 -4.35 13.60
N PHE A 9 0.52 -4.05 14.23
CA PHE A 9 1.06 -2.69 14.21
C PHE A 9 1.34 -2.25 12.75
N ARG A 10 1.06 -0.98 12.43
CA ARG A 10 1.13 -0.45 11.05
C ARG A 10 0.34 -1.24 10.00
N TYR A 11 -0.74 -1.90 10.42
CA TYR A 11 -1.66 -2.52 9.50
C TYR A 11 -2.23 -1.49 8.51
N ALA A 12 -2.26 -1.85 7.24
CA ALA A 12 -2.98 -1.10 6.22
C ALA A 12 -3.37 -2.01 5.05
N ILE A 13 -4.37 -1.56 4.31
CA ILE A 13 -4.71 -2.10 2.99
C ILE A 13 -3.76 -1.44 2.00
N VAL A 14 -3.02 -2.26 1.24
CA VAL A 14 -2.18 -1.79 0.13
C VAL A 14 -3.01 -1.74 -1.15
N GLU A 15 -3.75 -2.83 -1.41
CA GLU A 15 -4.71 -3.01 -2.49
C GLU A 15 -5.85 -3.93 -2.03
N GLY A 16 -6.86 -4.13 -2.87
CA GLY A 16 -8.11 -4.85 -2.50
C GLY A 16 -7.91 -6.18 -1.75
N GLU A 17 -6.90 -6.97 -2.14
CA GLU A 17 -6.57 -8.27 -1.52
C GLU A 17 -5.12 -8.33 -0.99
N VAL A 18 -4.46 -7.17 -0.85
CA VAL A 18 -3.08 -7.07 -0.40
C VAL A 18 -3.03 -6.21 0.85
N TYR A 19 -2.60 -6.81 1.95
CA TYR A 19 -2.49 -6.17 3.25
C TYR A 19 -1.03 -6.09 3.67
N ARG A 20 -0.69 -5.08 4.47
CA ARG A 20 0.64 -4.92 5.07
C ARG A 20 0.55 -4.78 6.58
N GLY A 21 1.67 -4.98 7.27
CA GLY A 21 1.85 -4.55 8.66
C GLY A 21 3.11 -5.12 9.30
N ALA A 22 3.15 -5.09 10.63
CA ALA A 22 4.22 -5.66 11.45
C ALA A 22 4.03 -7.16 11.72
N TYR A 23 5.00 -7.77 12.39
CA TYR A 23 4.95 -9.18 12.74
C TYR A 23 3.70 -9.49 13.60
N PRO A 24 2.83 -10.43 13.18
CA PRO A 24 1.64 -10.79 13.95
C PRO A 24 1.99 -11.36 15.33
N LYS A 25 1.33 -10.85 16.37
CA LYS A 25 1.36 -11.43 17.71
C LYS A 25 0.04 -12.14 18.00
N SER A 26 -0.02 -12.95 19.06
CA SER A 26 -1.22 -13.74 19.43
C SER A 26 -2.49 -12.86 19.56
N ARG A 27 -2.35 -11.63 20.07
CA ARG A 27 -3.45 -10.64 20.15
C ARG A 27 -4.02 -10.19 18.80
N ASN A 28 -3.26 -10.35 17.71
CA ASN A 28 -3.62 -9.93 16.36
C ASN A 28 -4.31 -11.03 15.55
N LEU A 29 -4.13 -12.30 15.93
CA LEU A 29 -4.56 -13.45 15.11
C LEU A 29 -6.08 -13.47 14.88
N ARG A 30 -6.87 -13.06 15.88
CA ARG A 30 -8.33 -12.95 15.73
C ARG A 30 -8.75 -11.89 14.69
N PHE A 31 -7.97 -10.82 14.54
CA PHE A 31 -8.18 -9.84 13.46
C PHE A 31 -7.81 -10.44 12.11
N LEU A 32 -6.62 -11.05 12.00
CA LEU A 32 -6.12 -11.64 10.74
C LEU A 32 -7.03 -12.76 10.22
N LYS A 33 -7.63 -13.55 11.11
CA LYS A 33 -8.61 -14.58 10.75
C LYS A 33 -9.78 -14.03 9.93
N ARG A 34 -10.19 -12.78 10.18
CA ARG A 34 -11.31 -12.13 9.48
C ARG A 34 -10.96 -11.64 8.08
N LEU A 35 -9.67 -11.57 7.74
CA LEU A 35 -9.21 -11.23 6.40
C LEU A 35 -9.26 -12.43 5.45
N HIS A 36 -9.52 -13.64 5.96
CA HIS A 36 -9.58 -14.88 5.17
C HIS A 36 -8.35 -15.05 4.25
N LEU A 37 -7.17 -14.78 4.81
CA LEU A 37 -5.91 -14.80 4.08
C LEU A 37 -5.64 -16.20 3.50
N LYS A 38 -5.21 -16.25 2.25
CA LYS A 38 -4.60 -17.46 1.67
C LYS A 38 -3.12 -17.54 2.00
N THR A 39 -2.44 -16.40 2.10
CA THR A 39 -0.98 -16.34 2.28
C THR A 39 -0.56 -15.30 3.31
N ILE A 40 0.45 -15.65 4.10
CA ILE A 40 1.26 -14.70 4.88
C ILE A 40 2.69 -14.72 4.33
N LEU A 41 3.18 -13.54 3.92
CA LEU A 41 4.54 -13.34 3.43
C LEU A 41 5.40 -12.67 4.51
N SER A 42 6.26 -13.47 5.14
CA SER A 42 7.20 -13.04 6.19
C SER A 42 8.54 -12.59 5.59
N LEU A 43 8.88 -11.31 5.77
CA LEU A 43 10.15 -10.69 5.37
C LEU A 43 11.02 -10.47 6.61
N CYS A 44 11.56 -11.55 7.17
CA CYS A 44 12.25 -11.54 8.47
C CYS A 44 13.61 -12.26 8.41
N PRO A 45 14.60 -11.90 9.25
CA PRO A 45 15.91 -12.56 9.26
C PRO A 45 15.86 -13.98 9.81
N ASN A 46 14.86 -14.29 10.63
CA ASN A 46 14.68 -15.59 11.26
C ASN A 46 13.37 -16.22 10.78
N PRO A 47 13.24 -17.56 10.84
CA PRO A 47 11.97 -18.23 10.60
C PRO A 47 10.84 -17.71 11.52
N PRO A 48 9.57 -17.82 11.10
CA PRO A 48 8.42 -17.48 11.93
C PRO A 48 8.39 -18.25 13.26
N ALA A 49 7.91 -17.60 14.32
CA ALA A 49 7.67 -18.22 15.62
C ALA A 49 6.54 -19.26 15.56
N GLY A 50 6.54 -20.21 16.50
CA GLY A 50 5.58 -21.31 16.60
C GLY A 50 4.12 -20.85 16.49
N ASP A 51 3.74 -19.84 17.27
CA ASP A 51 2.37 -19.28 17.26
C ASP A 51 1.88 -18.89 15.86
N LEU A 52 2.73 -18.25 15.04
CA LEU A 52 2.36 -17.85 13.68
C LEU A 52 2.28 -19.07 12.76
N VAL A 53 3.19 -20.04 12.92
CA VAL A 53 3.17 -21.29 12.15
C VAL A 53 1.90 -22.09 12.46
N ASP A 54 1.52 -22.19 13.73
CA ASP A 54 0.35 -22.95 14.17
C ASP A 54 -0.94 -22.27 13.72
N PHE A 55 -1.02 -20.94 13.80
CA PHE A 55 -2.11 -20.18 13.21
C PHE A 55 -2.24 -20.44 11.71
N CYS A 56 -1.14 -20.41 10.97
CA CYS A 56 -1.17 -20.69 9.53
C CYS A 56 -1.66 -22.11 9.24
N LYS A 57 -1.24 -23.10 10.02
CA LYS A 57 -1.73 -24.49 9.87
C LYS A 57 -3.22 -24.61 10.18
N GLU A 58 -3.67 -24.03 11.28
CA GLU A 58 -5.08 -24.10 11.73
C GLU A 58 -6.04 -23.52 10.68
N TYR A 59 -5.64 -22.44 10.01
CA TYR A 59 -6.47 -21.73 9.04
C TYR A 59 -6.11 -22.01 7.58
N ASN A 60 -5.28 -23.02 7.30
CA ASN A 60 -4.82 -23.39 5.96
C ASN A 60 -4.22 -22.22 5.16
N ILE A 61 -3.42 -21.40 5.84
CA ILE A 61 -2.72 -20.24 5.28
C ILE A 61 -1.32 -20.67 4.87
N LYS A 62 -0.94 -20.39 3.63
CA LYS A 62 0.43 -20.57 3.13
C LYS A 62 1.37 -19.58 3.82
N ASN A 63 2.32 -20.09 4.58
CA ASN A 63 3.35 -19.27 5.23
C ASN A 63 4.63 -19.24 4.37
N ILE A 64 4.85 -18.15 3.63
CA ILE A 64 6.04 -17.97 2.80
C ILE A 64 7.02 -17.08 3.54
N THR A 65 8.26 -17.53 3.72
CA THR A 65 9.31 -16.75 4.37
C THR A 65 10.41 -16.40 3.38
N LEU A 66 10.67 -15.11 3.23
CA LEU A 66 11.84 -14.59 2.53
C LEU A 66 12.80 -14.01 3.56
N GLN A 67 13.92 -14.71 3.77
CA GLN A 67 14.95 -14.24 4.69
C GLN A 67 15.62 -12.97 4.15
N VAL A 68 15.66 -11.95 5.01
CA VAL A 68 16.28 -10.65 4.75
C VAL A 68 17.35 -10.37 5.80
N ASN A 69 18.26 -9.43 5.53
CA ASN A 69 19.33 -9.12 6.47
C ASN A 69 18.79 -8.43 7.73
N LYS A 70 19.55 -8.53 8.82
CA LYS A 70 19.30 -7.68 10.00
C LYS A 70 19.66 -6.23 9.65
N VAL A 71 18.95 -5.28 10.24
CA VAL A 71 19.30 -3.86 10.14
C VAL A 71 20.64 -3.67 10.85
N LYS A 72 21.66 -3.32 10.07
CA LYS A 72 23.04 -3.05 10.52
C LYS A 72 23.62 -1.90 9.69
N ASP A 73 22.89 -0.79 9.63
CA ASP A 73 23.27 0.47 8.94
C ASP A 73 23.08 0.54 7.41
N ASN A 74 22.65 -0.56 6.77
CA ASN A 74 22.29 -0.60 5.35
C ASN A 74 20.83 -1.02 5.13
N VAL A 75 20.33 -0.83 3.90
CA VAL A 75 19.05 -1.38 3.45
C VAL A 75 19.05 -2.91 3.60
N PRO A 76 18.20 -3.49 4.49
CA PRO A 76 18.23 -4.93 4.80
C PRO A 76 17.65 -5.82 3.68
N LEU A 77 17.02 -5.23 2.68
CA LEU A 77 16.37 -5.90 1.56
C LEU A 77 17.27 -5.87 0.32
N SER A 78 17.47 -7.01 -0.35
CA SER A 78 18.13 -7.05 -1.66
C SER A 78 17.11 -6.91 -2.80
N TYR A 79 17.55 -6.48 -3.98
CA TYR A 79 16.69 -6.45 -5.17
C TYR A 79 16.12 -7.83 -5.52
N SER A 80 16.90 -8.91 -5.40
CA SER A 80 16.37 -10.25 -5.69
C SER A 80 15.22 -10.65 -4.75
N LYS A 81 15.29 -10.25 -3.48
CA LYS A 81 14.21 -10.48 -2.51
C LYS A 81 13.01 -9.57 -2.75
N ALA A 82 13.23 -8.32 -3.18
CA ALA A 82 12.15 -7.44 -3.60
C ALA A 82 11.39 -8.02 -4.81
N ILE A 83 12.11 -8.52 -5.82
CA ILE A 83 11.53 -9.18 -7.01
C ILE A 83 10.72 -10.41 -6.60
N GLN A 84 11.30 -11.31 -5.79
CA GLN A 84 10.60 -12.50 -5.28
C GLN A 84 9.31 -12.11 -4.53
N ALA A 85 9.38 -11.11 -3.65
CA ALA A 85 8.23 -10.64 -2.89
C ALA A 85 7.12 -10.09 -3.80
N ILE A 86 7.48 -9.24 -4.78
CA ILE A 86 6.53 -8.67 -5.73
C ILE A 86 5.84 -9.78 -6.54
N GLN A 87 6.61 -10.74 -7.07
CA GLN A 87 6.05 -11.86 -7.83
C GLN A 87 5.09 -12.73 -7.01
N ILE A 88 5.38 -12.94 -5.71
CA ILE A 88 4.44 -13.62 -4.80
C ILE A 88 3.18 -12.79 -4.57
N ILE A 89 3.32 -11.47 -4.40
CA ILE A 89 2.20 -10.56 -4.10
C ILE A 89 1.23 -10.47 -5.28
N ILE A 90 1.75 -10.33 -6.51
CA ILE A 90 0.92 -10.12 -7.71
C ILE A 90 0.25 -11.40 -8.21
N ASP A 91 0.68 -12.58 -7.74
CA ASP A 91 0.10 -13.88 -8.09
C ASP A 91 -1.26 -14.07 -7.39
N PRO A 92 -2.39 -14.15 -8.14
CA PRO A 92 -3.73 -14.31 -7.57
C PRO A 92 -3.90 -15.55 -6.70
N GLU A 93 -3.12 -16.61 -6.93
CA GLU A 93 -3.19 -17.84 -6.13
C GLU A 93 -2.77 -17.59 -4.68
N ASN A 94 -1.99 -16.53 -4.41
CA ASN A 94 -1.57 -16.17 -3.07
C ASN A 94 -2.54 -15.18 -2.36
N GLN A 95 -3.53 -14.62 -3.06
CA GLN A 95 -4.41 -13.56 -2.55
C GLN A 95 -5.74 -14.11 -1.97
N PRO A 96 -6.26 -13.56 -0.85
CA PRO A 96 -5.74 -12.41 -0.10
C PRO A 96 -4.45 -12.69 0.68
N ILE A 97 -3.52 -11.72 0.65
CA ILE A 97 -2.16 -11.86 1.19
C ILE A 97 -1.85 -10.79 2.24
N TYR A 98 -1.19 -11.19 3.32
CA TYR A 98 -0.63 -10.26 4.32
C TYR A 98 0.90 -10.27 4.28
N VAL A 99 1.49 -9.12 4.02
CA VAL A 99 2.95 -8.92 3.90
C VAL A 99 3.47 -8.20 5.14
N HIS A 100 4.49 -8.76 5.78
CA HIS A 100 5.07 -8.12 6.96
C HIS A 100 6.57 -8.35 7.08
N CYS A 101 7.22 -7.47 7.84
CA CYS A 101 8.53 -7.69 8.42
C CYS A 101 8.38 -7.70 9.94
N LEU A 102 9.42 -7.35 10.69
CA LEU A 102 9.32 -7.28 12.16
C LEU A 102 8.40 -6.15 12.63
N ASP A 103 8.61 -4.94 12.12
CA ASP A 103 7.91 -3.72 12.56
C ASP A 103 6.98 -3.13 11.47
N GLY A 104 6.95 -3.73 10.29
CA GLY A 104 6.11 -3.28 9.17
C GLY A 104 6.50 -1.94 8.58
N ALA A 105 7.70 -1.41 8.88
CA ALA A 105 8.25 -0.17 8.34
C ALA A 105 9.17 -0.42 7.14
N ASN A 106 10.48 -0.58 7.38
CA ASN A 106 11.52 -0.48 6.34
C ASN A 106 11.39 -1.56 5.27
N VAL A 107 11.60 -2.85 5.62
CA VAL A 107 11.59 -3.94 4.63
C VAL A 107 10.25 -4.05 3.90
N THR A 108 9.14 -4.10 4.66
CA THR A 108 7.79 -4.17 4.07
C THR A 108 7.53 -2.95 3.20
N GLY A 109 7.83 -1.76 3.69
CA GLY A 109 7.60 -0.51 2.97
C GLY A 109 8.43 -0.40 1.69
N LEU A 110 9.68 -0.86 1.68
CA LEU A 110 10.50 -0.92 0.45
C LEU A 110 9.93 -1.89 -0.57
N VAL A 111 9.45 -3.07 -0.15
CA VAL A 111 8.75 -3.99 -1.05
C VAL A 111 7.50 -3.32 -1.63
N ILE A 112 6.70 -2.65 -0.80
CA ILE A 112 5.50 -1.93 -1.26
C ILE A 112 5.88 -0.77 -2.20
N ALA A 113 6.94 -0.01 -1.93
CA ALA A 113 7.42 1.05 -2.82
C ALA A 113 7.86 0.51 -4.19
N CYS A 114 8.55 -0.64 -4.23
CA CYS A 114 8.87 -1.32 -5.48
C CYS A 114 7.61 -1.88 -6.19
N LEU A 115 6.60 -2.34 -5.45
CA LEU A 115 5.29 -2.69 -6.00
C LEU A 115 4.60 -1.46 -6.62
N ARG A 116 4.65 -0.29 -5.97
CA ARG A 116 4.14 0.97 -6.53
C ARG A 116 4.84 1.33 -7.84
N LYS A 117 6.16 1.10 -7.96
CA LYS A 117 6.86 1.24 -9.25
C LYS A 117 6.29 0.31 -10.32
N LEU A 118 5.98 -0.95 -10.00
CA LEU A 118 5.30 -1.87 -10.93
C LEU A 118 3.90 -1.37 -11.34
N GLN A 119 3.20 -0.73 -10.42
CA GLN A 119 1.92 -0.06 -10.70
C GLN A 119 2.08 1.28 -11.45
N MET A 120 3.29 1.59 -11.92
CA MET A 120 3.63 2.83 -12.64
C MET A 120 3.41 4.13 -11.83
N TRP A 121 3.50 4.05 -10.50
CA TRP A 121 3.54 5.26 -9.67
C TRP A 121 4.86 6.00 -9.86
N SER A 122 4.82 7.32 -9.71
CA SER A 122 6.05 8.12 -9.62
C SER A 122 6.82 7.74 -8.34
N VAL A 123 8.16 7.80 -8.39
CA VAL A 123 8.99 7.52 -7.20
C VAL A 123 8.61 8.45 -6.04
N PRO A 124 8.42 9.77 -6.20
CA PRO A 124 7.97 10.65 -5.12
C PRO A 124 6.64 10.20 -4.49
N SER A 125 5.66 9.74 -5.28
CA SER A 125 4.39 9.22 -4.76
C SER A 125 4.59 7.95 -3.94
N ALA A 126 5.41 7.01 -4.44
CA ALA A 126 5.73 5.78 -3.73
C ALA A 126 6.47 6.05 -2.41
N MET A 127 7.44 6.98 -2.42
CA MET A 127 8.19 7.39 -1.23
C MET A 127 7.31 8.16 -0.23
N GLY A 128 6.34 8.95 -0.72
CA GLY A 128 5.33 9.60 0.12
C GLY A 128 4.44 8.60 0.86
N GLU A 129 4.08 7.48 0.24
CA GLU A 129 3.41 6.37 0.93
C GLU A 129 4.35 5.71 1.94
N PHE A 130 5.59 5.41 1.53
CA PHE A 130 6.59 4.76 2.39
C PHE A 130 6.81 5.54 3.69
N LEU A 131 6.95 6.87 3.59
CA LEU A 131 7.15 7.79 4.71
C LEU A 131 6.10 7.65 5.81
N ARG A 132 4.82 7.43 5.44
CA ARG A 132 3.70 7.31 6.39
C ARG A 132 3.86 6.14 7.36
N PHE A 133 4.64 5.13 6.97
CA PHE A 133 4.86 3.91 7.75
C PHE A 133 6.25 3.85 8.39
N LEU A 134 7.14 4.80 8.12
CA LEU A 134 8.48 4.80 8.68
C LEU A 134 8.50 5.16 10.16
N ARG A 135 9.48 4.60 10.89
CA ARG A 135 9.77 5.02 12.26
C ARG A 135 10.51 6.35 12.20
N GLY A 136 9.98 7.37 12.88
CA GLY A 136 10.62 8.68 12.95
C GLY A 136 10.39 9.59 11.74
N GLY A 137 9.70 9.12 10.69
CA GLY A 137 9.29 9.97 9.57
C GLY A 137 10.44 10.54 8.76
N VAL A 138 11.56 9.82 8.66
CA VAL A 138 12.70 10.21 7.81
C VAL A 138 13.09 9.01 6.95
N ILE A 139 13.17 9.25 5.64
CA ILE A 139 13.65 8.29 4.64
C ILE A 139 15.17 8.45 4.55
N SER A 140 15.91 7.35 4.64
CA SER A 140 17.37 7.42 4.48
C SER A 140 17.76 7.61 3.00
N SER A 141 18.96 8.13 2.75
CA SER A 141 19.46 8.27 1.37
C SER A 141 19.53 6.92 0.66
N GLU A 142 19.93 5.88 1.38
CA GLU A 142 20.06 4.52 0.88
C GLU A 142 18.69 3.91 0.53
N GLU A 143 17.66 4.18 1.34
CA GLU A 143 16.29 3.74 1.06
C GLU A 143 15.72 4.44 -0.19
N ASN A 144 15.97 5.74 -0.34
CA ASN A 144 15.55 6.48 -1.52
C ASN A 144 16.27 5.99 -2.78
N GLU A 145 17.60 5.85 -2.71
CA GLU A 145 18.43 5.33 -3.78
C GLU A 145 18.01 3.91 -4.19
N PHE A 146 17.67 3.06 -3.22
CA PHE A 146 17.20 1.69 -3.46
C PHE A 146 15.95 1.69 -4.35
N VAL A 147 14.95 2.52 -4.04
CA VAL A 147 13.71 2.59 -4.82
C VAL A 147 13.95 3.25 -6.18
N GLU A 148 14.73 4.33 -6.24
CA GLU A 148 15.07 5.01 -7.49
C GLU A 148 15.77 4.06 -8.48
N LYS A 149 16.81 3.37 -8.03
CA LYS A 149 17.64 2.46 -8.84
C LYS A 149 17.03 1.08 -9.03
N PHE A 150 15.91 0.76 -8.38
CA PHE A 150 15.21 -0.52 -8.57
C PHE A 150 14.79 -0.69 -10.05
N SER A 151 15.50 -1.58 -10.74
CA SER A 151 15.24 -2.00 -12.12
C SER A 151 15.40 -3.51 -12.19
N ALA A 152 14.40 -4.19 -12.74
CA ALA A 152 14.33 -5.64 -12.74
C ALA A 152 13.49 -6.15 -13.90
N GLU A 153 13.66 -7.44 -14.20
CA GLU A 153 12.67 -8.22 -14.94
C GLU A 153 11.70 -8.85 -13.95
N ILE A 154 10.41 -8.55 -14.10
CA ILE A 154 9.33 -9.10 -13.27
C ILE A 154 8.53 -10.08 -14.10
N GLU A 155 8.37 -11.30 -13.57
CA GLU A 155 7.48 -12.29 -14.17
C GLU A 155 6.02 -11.98 -13.80
N ILE A 156 5.19 -11.75 -14.81
CA ILE A 156 3.77 -11.43 -14.64
C ILE A 156 2.95 -12.72 -14.77
N PRO A 157 2.08 -13.03 -13.79
CA PRO A 157 1.27 -14.26 -13.81
C PRO A 157 0.30 -14.30 -15.00
N CYS A 158 -0.21 -15.49 -15.31
CA CYS A 158 -1.19 -15.70 -16.38
C CYS A 158 -2.54 -15.02 -16.11
N THR A 159 -2.77 -14.56 -14.88
CA THR A 159 -3.96 -13.79 -14.51
C THR A 159 -3.48 -12.58 -13.73
N ILE A 160 -3.79 -11.38 -14.23
CA ILE A 160 -3.42 -10.12 -13.59
C ILE A 160 -4.56 -9.75 -12.64
N PRO A 161 -4.28 -9.50 -11.34
CA PRO A 161 -5.29 -9.02 -10.42
C PRO A 161 -5.94 -7.71 -10.90
N THR A 162 -7.23 -7.51 -10.62
CA THR A 162 -7.94 -6.29 -11.07
C THR A 162 -7.34 -5.00 -10.51
N TRP A 163 -6.74 -5.05 -9.32
CA TRP A 163 -6.03 -3.92 -8.73
C TRP A 163 -4.68 -3.61 -9.41
N LEU A 164 -4.15 -4.51 -10.22
CA LEU A 164 -2.94 -4.30 -11.02
C LEU A 164 -3.34 -3.96 -12.46
N TRP A 165 -3.21 -2.69 -12.84
CA TRP A 165 -3.51 -2.18 -14.19
C TRP A 165 -4.95 -2.48 -14.68
N GLY A 166 -5.91 -2.69 -13.77
CA GLY A 166 -7.27 -3.06 -14.14
C GLY A 166 -7.42 -4.51 -14.60
N GLY A 167 -6.45 -5.39 -14.30
CA GLY A 167 -6.46 -6.80 -14.71
C GLY A 167 -6.03 -7.05 -16.16
N ARG A 168 -5.48 -6.03 -16.84
CA ARG A 168 -5.06 -6.10 -18.24
C ARG A 168 -3.85 -5.21 -18.50
N VAL A 169 -3.18 -5.43 -19.63
CA VAL A 169 -2.04 -4.61 -20.08
C VAL A 169 -2.48 -3.78 -21.29
N ASP A 170 -2.57 -2.47 -21.13
CA ASP A 170 -2.94 -1.50 -22.17
C ASP A 170 -1.78 -0.58 -22.61
N PHE A 171 -0.60 -0.78 -22.03
CA PHE A 171 0.62 -0.04 -22.33
C PHE A 171 1.60 -0.88 -23.15
N VAL A 172 2.42 -0.20 -23.96
CA VAL A 172 3.40 -0.87 -24.83
C VAL A 172 4.64 -1.34 -24.05
N LYS A 173 5.10 -0.52 -23.11
CA LYS A 173 6.27 -0.79 -22.27
C LYS A 173 6.10 -0.19 -20.89
N HIS A 174 6.61 -0.86 -19.88
CA HIS A 174 6.70 -0.30 -18.54
C HIS A 174 7.83 0.75 -18.49
N PRO A 175 7.66 1.90 -17.81
CA PRO A 175 8.63 3.00 -17.83
C PRO A 175 9.99 2.62 -17.24
N THR A 176 10.02 1.78 -16.20
CA THR A 176 11.25 1.51 -15.42
C THR A 176 11.61 0.04 -15.24
N LEU A 177 10.78 -0.91 -15.71
CA LEU A 177 10.92 -2.34 -15.44
C LEU A 177 10.81 -3.12 -16.74
N LYS A 178 11.43 -4.29 -16.80
CA LYS A 178 11.19 -5.27 -17.86
C LYS A 178 10.09 -6.21 -17.38
N LEU A 179 9.14 -6.53 -18.24
CA LEU A 179 8.03 -7.43 -17.90
C LEU A 179 8.13 -8.69 -18.74
N LYS A 180 8.10 -9.85 -18.09
CA LYS A 180 8.06 -11.16 -18.73
C LYS A 180 6.70 -11.80 -18.42
N PHE A 181 5.83 -11.86 -19.41
CA PHE A 181 4.50 -12.43 -19.25
C PHE A 181 4.58 -13.96 -19.34
N LEU A 182 4.07 -14.66 -18.31
CA LEU A 182 4.01 -16.13 -18.33
C LEU A 182 2.98 -16.65 -19.35
N ASP A 183 1.93 -15.88 -19.61
CA ASP A 183 1.02 -16.09 -20.74
C ASP A 183 1.23 -14.99 -21.80
N PRO A 184 1.85 -15.31 -22.95
CA PRO A 184 2.03 -14.37 -24.06
C PRO A 184 0.71 -13.84 -24.64
N GLY A 185 -0.41 -14.54 -24.44
CA GLY A 185 -1.73 -14.16 -24.94
C GLY A 185 -2.40 -13.01 -24.17
N ILE A 186 -1.88 -12.67 -22.98
CA ILE A 186 -2.48 -11.64 -22.10
C ILE A 186 -2.24 -10.21 -22.60
N VAL A 187 -1.21 -10.01 -23.44
CA VAL A 187 -0.94 -8.73 -24.07
C VAL A 187 -1.94 -8.57 -25.21
N GLN A 188 -3.04 -7.87 -24.95
CA GLN A 188 -3.92 -7.42 -26.02
C GLN A 188 -3.07 -6.57 -26.98
N LYS A 189 -2.84 -7.07 -28.20
CA LYS A 189 -2.20 -6.28 -29.25
C LYS A 189 -3.08 -5.06 -29.48
N THR A 190 -2.70 -3.91 -28.93
CA THR A 190 -3.23 -2.62 -29.33
C THR A 190 -2.73 -2.35 -30.75
N THR A 191 -3.36 -2.95 -31.76
CA THR A 191 -3.21 -2.51 -33.14
C THR A 191 -3.97 -1.20 -33.30
N LYS A 192 -3.40 -0.10 -32.80
CA LYS A 192 -3.73 1.21 -33.35
C LYS A 192 -3.09 1.27 -34.73
N LYS A 193 -3.87 1.05 -35.78
CA LYS A 193 -3.50 1.49 -37.14
C LYS A 193 -3.20 2.99 -37.04
N PRO A 194 -2.10 3.48 -37.62
CA PRO A 194 -1.93 4.92 -37.79
C PRO A 194 -2.99 5.35 -38.82
N VAL A 195 -4.03 6.05 -38.37
CA VAL A 195 -4.90 6.78 -39.28
C VAL A 195 -4.13 8.05 -39.65
N GLY A 196 -3.37 7.97 -40.74
CA GLY A 196 -2.81 9.14 -41.40
C GLY A 196 -3.83 9.73 -42.37
N GLY A 197 -4.05 11.05 -42.27
CA GLY A 197 -4.34 11.89 -43.45
C GLY A 197 -5.80 12.25 -43.75
N VAL A 198 -6.31 13.26 -43.03
CA VAL A 198 -7.16 14.41 -43.44
C VAL A 198 -8.24 14.21 -44.50
N GLY A 199 -9.50 14.34 -44.06
CA GLY A 199 -10.60 14.92 -44.85
C GLY A 199 -11.03 16.23 -44.20
N GLU A 200 -11.04 17.31 -44.98
CA GLU A 200 -11.63 18.59 -44.62
C GLU A 200 -13.13 18.41 -44.33
N GLY A 201 -13.59 18.94 -43.19
CA GLY A 201 -15.02 19.02 -42.87
C GLY A 201 -15.35 18.48 -41.49
N ASP A 202 -14.94 19.21 -40.45
CA ASP A 202 -15.71 19.33 -39.19
C ASP A 202 -15.00 20.35 -38.29
N ARG A 203 -15.29 21.64 -38.55
CA ARG A 203 -14.92 22.76 -37.67
C ARG A 203 -16.07 23.19 -36.75
N ASP A 204 -17.14 22.40 -36.63
CA ASP A 204 -18.38 22.83 -35.97
C ASP A 204 -18.78 22.05 -34.70
N LEU A 205 -17.86 21.32 -34.05
CA LEU A 205 -18.17 20.60 -32.78
C LEU A 205 -17.40 21.11 -31.55
N LEU A 206 -16.68 22.23 -31.67
CA LEU A 206 -16.00 22.89 -30.54
C LEU A 206 -16.67 24.20 -30.09
N GLY A 207 -17.84 24.53 -30.64
CA GLY A 207 -18.59 25.77 -30.33
C GLY A 207 -19.49 25.71 -29.09
N ASN A 208 -19.84 24.52 -28.58
CA ASN A 208 -20.92 24.38 -27.59
C ASN A 208 -20.45 23.96 -26.18
N LEU A 209 -19.20 24.22 -25.80
CA LEU A 209 -18.72 23.99 -24.42
C LEU A 209 -18.31 25.27 -23.68
N LEU A 210 -18.74 26.43 -24.18
CA LEU A 210 -18.54 27.74 -23.56
C LEU A 210 -19.82 28.59 -23.66
N GLU A 211 -20.93 28.09 -23.12
CA GLU A 211 -22.02 28.97 -22.70
C GLU A 211 -22.11 28.95 -21.17
N PRO A 212 -22.10 30.12 -20.50
CA PRO A 212 -22.36 30.17 -19.07
C PRO A 212 -23.83 29.82 -18.81
N PRO A 213 -24.16 28.99 -17.81
CA PRO A 213 -25.55 28.71 -17.49
C PRO A 213 -26.25 30.00 -17.05
N ALA A 214 -27.41 30.27 -17.67
CA ALA A 214 -28.29 31.36 -17.29
C ALA A 214 -28.80 31.20 -15.86
N ASN A 215 -28.67 32.29 -15.08
CA ASN A 215 -29.26 32.60 -13.77
C ASN A 215 -30.05 31.47 -13.08
N VAL A 216 -29.32 30.64 -12.33
CA VAL A 216 -29.88 29.94 -11.17
C VAL A 216 -29.57 30.80 -9.95
N THR A 217 -30.60 31.44 -9.38
CA THR A 217 -30.50 32.10 -8.07
C THR A 217 -30.38 31.02 -6.99
N THR A 218 -29.16 30.64 -6.65
CA THR A 218 -28.85 29.94 -5.40
C THR A 218 -28.86 30.94 -4.25
N GLU A 219 -29.90 30.90 -3.42
CA GLU A 219 -29.86 31.48 -2.09
C GLU A 219 -28.78 30.77 -1.27
N TYR A 220 -27.71 31.49 -0.95
CA TYR A 220 -26.80 31.10 0.12
C TYR A 220 -27.53 31.35 1.44
N ARG A 221 -27.83 30.29 2.19
CA ARG A 221 -28.02 30.46 3.64
C ARG A 221 -26.66 30.80 4.24
N GLU A 222 -26.59 31.97 4.87
CA GLU A 222 -25.53 32.30 5.82
C GLU A 222 -25.41 31.14 6.81
N VAL A 223 -24.21 30.55 6.87
CA VAL A 223 -23.86 29.61 7.91
C VAL A 223 -23.28 30.46 9.04
N ASP A 224 -23.92 30.43 10.20
CA ASP A 224 -23.45 31.14 11.38
C ASP A 224 -21.98 30.80 11.66
N VAL A 225 -21.18 31.85 11.84
CA VAL A 225 -19.80 31.76 12.33
C VAL A 225 -19.90 31.22 13.76
N ILE A 226 -19.44 30.00 13.98
CA ILE A 226 -19.21 29.49 15.32
C ILE A 226 -17.92 30.16 15.80
N GLU A 227 -18.05 31.12 16.71
CA GLU A 227 -16.92 31.70 17.45
C GLU A 227 -16.24 30.57 18.25
N GLU A 228 -14.92 30.46 18.13
CA GLU A 228 -14.11 29.63 19.02
C GLU A 228 -14.18 30.25 20.43
N GLU A 229 -14.87 29.59 21.35
CA GLU A 229 -14.79 29.92 22.79
C GLU A 229 -13.37 29.62 23.30
N GLU A 230 -12.73 30.65 23.88
CA GLU A 230 -11.52 30.49 24.68
C GLU A 230 -11.77 29.52 25.85
N PRO A 231 -10.79 28.68 26.24
CA PRO A 231 -10.96 27.79 27.37
C PRO A 231 -11.02 28.60 28.67
N GLU A 232 -12.18 28.55 29.35
CA GLU A 232 -12.36 29.11 30.69
C GLU A 232 -11.28 28.60 31.65
N ALA A 233 -10.74 29.52 32.43
CA ALA A 233 -9.75 29.27 33.46
C ALA A 233 -10.24 28.20 34.46
N VAL A 234 -9.59 27.04 34.43
CA VAL A 234 -9.79 25.99 35.43
C VAL A 234 -9.40 26.55 36.80
N SER A 235 -10.37 26.60 37.71
CA SER A 235 -10.17 27.02 39.10
C SER A 235 -9.07 26.18 39.77
N MET A 236 -8.07 26.87 40.33
CA MET A 236 -6.91 26.33 41.05
C MET A 236 -7.26 25.45 42.27
N THR A 237 -8.53 25.34 42.64
CA THR A 237 -8.98 24.48 43.75
C THR A 237 -9.14 23.01 43.36
N VAL A 238 -9.39 22.70 42.08
CA VAL A 238 -9.62 21.31 41.63
C VAL A 238 -8.31 20.58 41.28
N LEU A 239 -7.26 21.32 40.92
CA LEU A 239 -5.93 20.73 40.66
C LEU A 239 -5.20 20.30 41.95
N ALA A 240 -5.59 20.85 43.11
CA ALA A 240 -4.97 20.51 44.40
C ALA A 240 -5.45 19.16 44.98
N LEU A 241 -6.64 18.68 44.59
CA LEU A 241 -7.21 17.43 45.12
C LEU A 241 -6.76 16.16 44.34
N ALA A 242 -6.07 16.33 43.21
CA ALA A 242 -5.53 15.20 42.44
C ALA A 242 -4.09 14.81 42.84
N LEU A 243 -3.42 15.58 43.70
CA LEU A 243 -2.03 15.37 44.09
C LEU A 243 -1.85 14.81 45.52
N GLU A 244 -2.91 14.65 46.31
CA GLU A 244 -2.84 14.04 47.65
C GLU A 244 -3.17 12.53 47.68
N GLY A 245 -3.44 11.90 46.52
CA GLY A 245 -3.75 10.46 46.43
C GLY A 245 -2.56 9.53 46.16
N LEU A 246 -1.32 10.03 46.21
CA LEU A 246 -0.10 9.27 45.91
C LEU A 246 0.97 9.47 46.99
N LYS A 247 0.58 9.36 48.26
CA LYS A 247 1.47 8.97 49.36
C LYS A 247 0.67 8.14 50.35
N ASP A 248 0.78 6.82 50.20
CA ASP A 248 1.16 5.85 51.25
C ASP A 248 1.21 4.43 50.64
#